data_AF-A0A7Z9ZH82-F1
#
_entry.id   AF-A0A7Z9ZH82-F1
#
_cell.length_a   1.000
_cell.length_b   1.000
_cell.length_c   1.000
_cell.angle_alpha   90.00
_cell.angle_beta   90.00
_cell.angle_gamma   90.00
#
_symmetry.space_group_name_H-M   'P 1'
#
loop_
_entity.id
_entity.type
_entity.pdbx_description
1 polymer ?
#
loop_
_entity_poly.entity_id
_entity_poly.type
_entity_poly.pdbx_seq_one_letter_code
_entity_poly.pdbx_strand_id
1 'polypeptide(L)' 'MDNQKLLTVDQVAEILQVSRTTVYRRIRAGVLPAVKLGHRQVRIRQEDLEAYIEAHRIGKEPAEETEEVKE' A
#
# COMPACT_ATOMS: atom_id res chain seq x y z
N MET A 1 -12.70 -11.55 -2.44
CA MET A 1 -13.38 -10.32 -2.91
C MET A 1 -12.33 -9.39 -3.48
N ASP A 2 -12.64 -8.71 -4.57
CA ASP A 2 -11.70 -8.20 -5.58
C ASP A 2 -10.58 -7.24 -5.09
N ASN A 3 -9.47 -7.78 -4.60
CA ASN A 3 -8.27 -6.99 -4.22
C ASN A 3 -7.44 -6.49 -5.42
N GLN A 4 -7.99 -6.54 -6.63
CA GLN A 4 -7.30 -6.08 -7.85
C GLN A 4 -7.32 -4.55 -8.03
N LYS A 5 -7.72 -3.79 -7.02
CA LYS A 5 -7.81 -2.33 -7.14
C LYS A 5 -6.40 -1.73 -7.19
N LEU A 6 -6.11 -1.11 -8.34
CA LEU A 6 -4.88 -0.36 -8.57
C LEU A 6 -5.11 1.12 -8.32
N LEU A 7 -4.40 1.67 -7.34
CA LEU A 7 -4.42 3.07 -6.96
C LEU A 7 -3.35 3.85 -7.70
N THR A 8 -3.65 5.10 -8.04
CA THR A 8 -2.65 6.05 -8.53
C THR A 8 -1.83 6.62 -7.37
N VAL A 9 -0.67 7.21 -7.69
CA VAL A 9 0.15 7.91 -6.69
C VAL A 9 -0.63 9.06 -6.04
N ASP A 10 -1.49 9.75 -6.79
CA ASP A 10 -2.33 10.83 -6.25
C ASP A 10 -3.36 10.29 -5.23
N GLN A 11 -4.03 9.18 -5.54
CA GLN A 11 -4.97 8.55 -4.60
C GLN A 11 -4.28 8.08 -3.33
N VAL A 12 -3.09 7.46 -3.44
CA VAL A 12 -2.32 7.03 -2.27
C VAL A 12 -1.85 8.24 -1.45
N ALA A 13 -1.45 9.33 -2.10
CA ALA A 13 -1.05 10.56 -1.43
C ALA A 13 -2.21 11.16 -0.62
N GLU A 14 -3.42 11.15 -1.18
CA GLU A 14 -4.64 11.58 -0.50
C GLU A 14 -4.99 10.67 0.69
N ILE A 15 -4.96 9.35 0.50
CA ILE A 15 -5.26 8.39 1.59
C ILE A 15 -4.28 8.54 2.75
N LEU A 16 -2.99 8.62 2.45
CA LEU A 16 -1.94 8.72 3.46
C LEU A 16 -1.74 10.16 3.99
N GLN A 17 -2.46 11.15 3.45
CA GLN A 17 -2.33 12.57 3.77
C GLN A 17 -0.88 13.08 3.66
N VAL A 18 -0.18 12.69 2.58
CA VAL A 18 1.20 13.10 2.30
C VAL A 18 1.35 13.65 0.89
N SER A 19 2.47 14.30 0.59
CA SER A 19 2.77 14.72 -0.78
C SER A 19 3.07 13.54 -1.71
N ARG A 20 2.75 13.68 -3.01
CA ARG A 20 3.19 12.74 -4.06
C ARG A 20 4.68 12.41 -3.99
N THR A 21 5.51 13.41 -3.71
CA THR A 21 6.97 13.26 -3.58
C THR A 21 7.32 12.27 -2.48
N THR A 22 6.59 12.31 -1.36
CA THR A 22 6.77 11.33 -0.27
C THR A 22 6.37 9.93 -0.69
N VAL A 23 5.26 9.78 -1.44
CA VAL A 23 4.86 8.48 -1.99
C VAL A 23 5.93 7.94 -2.95
N TYR A 24 6.41 8.74 -3.90
CA TYR A 24 7.50 8.33 -4.79
C TYR A 24 8.79 7.98 -4.04
N ARG A 25 9.11 8.73 -2.97
CA ARG A 25 10.27 8.42 -2.11
C ARG A 25 10.12 7.05 -1.44
N ARG A 26 8.93 6.74 -0.90
CA ARG A 26 8.62 5.43 -0.31
C ARG A 26 8.71 4.29 -1.33
N ILE A 27 8.21 4.52 -2.54
CA ILE A 27 8.33 3.54 -3.64
C ILE A 27 9.80 3.32 -4.02
N ARG A 28 10.58 4.40 -4.18
CA ARG A 28 12.02 4.30 -4.50
C ARG A 28 12.84 3.65 -3.39
N ALA A 29 12.43 3.84 -2.13
CA ALA A 29 13.04 3.18 -0.98
C ALA A 29 12.65 1.70 -0.86
N GLY A 30 11.73 1.21 -1.70
CA GLY A 30 11.25 -0.18 -1.67
C GLY A 30 10.30 -0.49 -0.52
N VAL A 31 9.93 0.50 0.30
CA VAL A 31 9.02 0.28 1.45
C VAL A 31 7.55 0.23 1.05
N LEU A 32 7.19 0.86 -0.06
CA LEU A 32 5.85 0.81 -0.63
C LEU A 32 5.92 0.14 -2.01
N PRO A 33 5.49 -1.13 -2.14
CA PRO A 33 5.47 -1.83 -3.42
C PRO A 33 4.61 -1.08 -4.44
N ALA A 34 5.07 -1.07 -5.69
CA ALA A 34 4.34 -0.44 -6.78
C ALA A 34 4.62 -1.14 -8.12
N VAL A 35 3.60 -1.17 -8.97
CA VAL A 35 3.64 -1.69 -10.33
C VAL A 35 3.90 -0.54 -11.30
N LYS A 36 4.97 -0.64 -12.09
CA LYS A 36 5.27 0.31 -13.16
C LYS A 36 4.62 -0.16 -14.45
N LEU A 37 3.60 0.57 -14.93
CA LEU A 37 2.87 0.28 -16.17
C LEU A 37 3.36 1.10 -17.37
N GLY A 38 4.29 2.04 -17.15
CA GLY A 38 4.87 2.85 -18.23
C GLY A 38 5.85 3.90 -17.69
N HIS A 39 6.31 4.79 -18.56
CA HIS A 39 7.34 5.77 -18.22
C HIS A 39 6.94 6.67 -17.03
N ARG A 40 5.66 7.09 -16.97
CA ARG A 40 5.10 7.92 -15.89
C ARG A 40 3.89 7.30 -15.20
N GLN A 41 3.58 6.05 -15.52
CA GLN A 41 2.39 5.37 -15.00
C GLN A 41 2.83 4.37 -13.93
N VAL A 42 2.59 4.75 -12.69
CA VAL A 42 2.80 3.90 -11.52
C VAL A 42 1.44 3.60 -10.89
N ARG A 43 1.26 2.37 -10.44
CA ARG A 43 0.10 1.91 -9.68
C ARG A 43 0.55 1.24 -8.40
N ILE A 44 -0.24 1.37 -7.36
CA ILE A 44 -0.05 0.71 -6.08
C ILE A 44 -1.24 -0.19 -5.89
N ARG A 45 -1.03 -1.48 -5.59
CA ARG A 45 -2.17 -2.34 -5.27
C ARG A 45 -2.73 -1.90 -3.93
N GLN A 46 -4.05 -1.96 -3.77
CA GLN A 46 -4.68 -1.62 -2.51
C GLN A 46 -4.14 -2.49 -1.35
N GLU A 47 -3.92 -3.78 -1.60
CA GLU A 47 -3.31 -4.72 -0.63
C GLU A 47 -1.93 -4.27 -0.14
N ASP A 48 -1.07 -3.78 -1.05
CA ASP A 48 0.27 -3.31 -0.72
C ASP A 48 0.22 -2.06 0.17
N LEU A 49 -0.74 -1.18 -0.08
CA LEU A 49 -0.96 0.03 0.72
C LEU A 49 -1.46 -0.32 2.12
N GLU A 50 -2.40 -1.25 2.24
CA GLU A 50 -2.94 -1.71 3.52
C GLU A 50 -1.85 -2.39 4.35
N ALA A 51 -1.07 -3.29 3.74
CA ALA A 51 0.08 -3.92 4.38
C ALA A 51 1.13 -2.89 4.83
N TYR A 52 1.37 -1.85 4.01
CA TYR A 52 2.25 -0.75 4.38
C TYR A 52 1.74 0.00 5.62
N ILE A 53 0.45 0.33 5.69
CA ILE A 53 -0.15 1.04 6.83
C ILE A 53 -0.02 0.18 8.10
N GLU A 54 -0.35 -1.10 8.00
CA GLU A 54 -0.32 -2.02 9.12
C GLU A 54 1.11 -2.25 9.64
N ALA A 55 2.11 -2.32 8.75
CA ALA A 55 3.52 -2.41 9.14
C ALA A 55 4.06 -1.14 9.85
N HIS A 56 3.41 0.01 9.67
CA HIS A 56 3.81 1.29 10.29
C HIS A 56 2.89 1.72 11.43
N ARG A 57 1.97 0.85 11.86
CA ARG A 57 1.05 1.11 12.96
C ARG A 57 1.81 1.09 14.29
N ILE A 58 1.77 2.20 15.01
CA ILE A 58 2.34 2.29 16.36
C ILE A 58 1.36 1.61 17.34
N GLY A 59 1.88 0.75 18.22
CA GLY A 59 1.08 0.06 19.23
C GLY A 59 0.46 -1.27 18.76
N LYS A 60 1.06 -1.95 17.77
CA LYS A 60 0.66 -3.30 17.39
C LYS A 60 1.03 -4.28 18.52
N GLU A 61 0.05 -4.65 19.33
CA GLU A 61 0.08 -5.95 20.03
C GLU A 61 0.24 -7.04 18.95
N PRO A 62 1.04 -8.10 19.18
CA PRO A 62 1.26 -9.13 18.18
C PRO A 62 -0.11 -9.70 17.77
N ALA A 63 -0.52 -9.39 16.54
CA ALA A 63 -1.83 -9.74 16.02
C ALA A 63 -1.93 -11.27 15.97
N GLU A 64 -2.89 -11.77 16.74
CA GLU A 64 -3.38 -13.13 16.70
C GLU A 64 -3.71 -13.54 15.26
N GLU A 65 -3.35 -14.79 15.01
CA GLU A 65 -3.63 -15.62 13.86
C GLU A 65 -5.11 -15.50 13.45
N THR A 66 -5.43 -14.76 12.39
CA THR A 66 -6.69 -14.99 11.67
C THR A 66 -6.47 -16.19 10.75
N GLU A 67 -6.54 -17.38 11.35
CA GLU A 67 -7.26 -18.49 10.74
C GLU A 67 -8.72 -18.07 10.47
N GLU A 68 -9.30 -18.68 9.44
CA GLU A 68 -10.72 -18.83 9.09
C GLU A 68 -11.00 -18.42 7.62
N VAL A 69 -11.60 -19.23 6.76
CA VAL A 69 -11.98 -20.65 6.75
C VAL A 69 -12.00 -21.03 5.26
N LYS A 70 -11.52 -22.24 4.94
CA LYS A 70 -11.77 -22.91 3.66
C LYS A 70 -13.08 -23.67 3.81
N GLU A 71 -14.12 -23.26 3.09
CA GLU A 71 -15.32 -24.06 2.81
C GLU A 71 -15.20 -24.70 1.41
#